data_AF-A0A443RW77-F1
#
_entry.id   AF-A0A443RW77-F1
#
_cell.length_a   1.000
_cell.length_b   1.000
_cell.length_c   1.000
_cell.angle_alpha   90.00
_cell.angle_beta   90.00
_cell.angle_gamma   90.00
#
_symmetry.space_group_name_H-M   'P 1'
#
loop_
_entity.id
_entity.type
_entity.pdbx_description
1 polymer ?
#
loop_
_entity_poly.entity_id
_entity_poly.type
_entity_poly.pdbx_seq_one_letter_code
_entity_poly.pdbx_strand_id
1 'polypeptide(L)'
;MSSVRKLIQQTTATKNFDDAFYVVDIEDIIEKHNRWLSKMPRIKPYYAVKCNNTPIVLEILASLGLRFDCASKSEIADVLSCGVHPNKIIYANPCKLKSDIEYGMSENVELMTFDNEEE
;
A
#
# COMPACT_ATOMS: atom_id res chain seq x y z
N MET A 1 13.26 24.21 -9.92
CA MET A 1 13.40 22.77 -10.22
C MET A 1 12.91 21.98 -9.02
N SER A 2 12.04 20.98 -9.19
CA SER A 2 11.56 20.17 -8.06
C SER A 2 12.73 19.46 -7.36
N SER A 3 12.59 19.20 -6.06
CA SER A 3 13.59 18.51 -5.24
C SER A 3 14.05 17.20 -5.89
N VAL A 4 13.11 16.43 -6.44
CA VAL A 4 13.33 15.17 -7.15
C VAL A 4 14.29 15.31 -8.34
N ARG A 5 14.12 16.33 -9.18
CA ARG A 5 15.01 16.51 -10.36
C ARG A 5 16.45 16.77 -9.95
N LYS A 6 16.66 17.52 -8.87
CA LYS A 6 18.00 17.76 -8.32
C LYS A 6 18.62 16.47 -7.80
N LEU A 7 17.84 15.65 -7.09
CA LEU A 7 18.30 14.36 -6.56
C LEU A 7 18.68 13.38 -7.68
N ILE A 8 17.89 13.33 -8.77
CA ILE A 8 18.23 12.54 -9.96
C ILE A 8 19.57 12.98 -10.55
N GLN A 9 19.73 14.29 -10.81
CA GLN A 9 20.97 14.85 -11.38
C GLN A 9 22.19 14.56 -10.50
N GLN A 10 22.05 14.73 -9.18
CA GLN A 10 23.12 14.43 -8.22
C GLN A 10 23.47 12.94 -8.22
N THR A 11 22.46 12.06 -8.24
CA THR A 11 22.68 10.61 -8.26
C THR A 11 23.43 10.18 -9.51
N THR A 12 23.01 10.66 -10.69
CA THR A 12 23.67 10.35 -11.96
C THR A 12 25.08 10.91 -12.08
N ALA A 13 25.40 12.00 -11.36
CA ALA A 13 26.72 12.63 -11.40
C ALA A 13 27.71 12.06 -10.39
N THR A 14 27.23 11.49 -9.27
CA THR A 14 28.09 11.11 -8.13
C THR A 14 28.23 9.62 -7.93
N LYS A 15 27.26 8.82 -8.38
CA LYS A 15 27.28 7.38 -8.18
C LYS A 15 27.73 6.68 -9.45
N ASN A 16 28.67 5.75 -9.29
CA ASN A 16 29.27 5.01 -10.38
C ASN A 16 28.58 3.64 -10.51
N PHE A 17 27.29 3.67 -10.88
CA PHE A 17 26.53 2.48 -11.25
C PHE A 17 25.83 2.76 -12.60
N ASP A 18 25.70 1.73 -13.43
CA ASP A 18 25.09 1.83 -14.77
C ASP A 18 23.66 1.22 -14.81
N ASP A 19 23.20 0.70 -13.68
CA ASP A 19 21.86 0.11 -13.55
C ASP A 19 20.76 1.18 -13.49
N ALA A 20 19.55 0.79 -13.88
CA ALA A 20 18.36 1.62 -13.68
C ALA A 20 18.07 1.83 -12.18
N PHE A 21 17.56 3.01 -11.81
CA PHE A 21 17.22 3.34 -10.43
C PHE A 21 15.89 4.10 -10.33
N TYR A 22 15.33 4.09 -9.13
CA TYR A 22 14.11 4.82 -8.78
C TYR A 22 14.39 5.94 -7.79
N VAL A 23 13.62 7.03 -7.89
CA VAL A 23 13.54 8.07 -6.87
C VAL A 23 12.07 8.18 -6.46
N VAL A 24 11.82 8.07 -5.15
CA VAL A 24 10.47 8.16 -4.59
C VAL A 24 10.32 9.51 -3.90
N ASP A 25 9.31 10.26 -4.31
CA ASP A 25 8.94 11.52 -3.67
C ASP A 25 7.91 11.25 -2.56
N ILE A 26 8.38 11.29 -1.31
CA ILE A 26 7.54 11.04 -0.13
C ILE A 26 6.54 12.18 0.07
N GLU A 27 6.91 13.41 -0.27
CA GLU A 27 6.05 14.59 -0.10
C GLU A 27 4.81 14.48 -0.98
N ASP A 28 4.97 13.98 -2.22
CA ASP A 28 3.86 13.75 -3.13
C ASP A 28 2.82 12.74 -2.59
N ILE A 29 3.27 11.70 -1.85
CA ILE A 29 2.36 10.74 -1.20
C ILE A 29 1.54 11.45 -0.11
N ILE A 30 2.21 12.24 0.73
CA ILE A 30 1.57 12.98 1.83
C ILE A 30 0.59 14.02 1.29
N GLU A 31 0.95 14.75 0.24
CA GLU A 31 0.08 15.73 -0.42
C GLU A 31 -1.18 15.07 -0.98
N LYS A 32 -1.04 13.91 -1.65
CA LYS A 32 -2.19 13.17 -2.17
C LYS A 32 -3.10 12.65 -1.06
N HIS A 33 -2.54 12.18 0.04
CA HIS A 33 -3.31 11.78 1.23
C HIS A 33 -4.13 12.96 1.77
N ASN A 34 -3.48 14.10 2.04
CA ASN A 34 -4.15 15.30 2.55
C ASN A 34 -5.22 15.82 1.59
N ARG A 35 -4.93 15.80 0.29
CA ARG A 35 -5.89 16.19 -0.76
C ARG A 35 -7.11 15.27 -0.77
N TRP A 36 -6.92 13.95 -0.60
CA TRP A 36 -8.04 13.01 -0.50
C TRP A 36 -8.93 13.34 0.70
N LEU A 37 -8.35 13.50 1.89
CA LEU A 37 -9.10 13.83 3.10
C LEU A 37 -9.88 15.15 2.97
N SER A 38 -9.28 16.15 2.31
CA SER A 38 -9.93 17.44 2.06
C SER A 38 -11.08 17.34 1.05
N LYS A 39 -10.89 16.60 -0.05
CA LYS A 39 -11.87 16.53 -1.15
C LYS A 39 -12.98 15.50 -0.93
N MET A 40 -12.68 14.44 -0.19
CA MET A 40 -13.57 13.30 0.03
C MET A 40 -13.71 12.99 1.53
N PRO A 41 -14.17 13.95 2.37
CA PRO A 41 -14.10 13.85 3.83
C PRO A 41 -14.92 12.70 4.43
N ARG A 42 -15.87 12.14 3.69
CA ARG A 42 -16.71 11.02 4.10
C ARG A 42 -16.19 9.65 3.66
N ILE A 43 -15.17 9.61 2.80
CA ILE A 43 -14.69 8.39 2.16
C ILE A 43 -13.30 8.07 2.68
N LYS A 44 -13.19 6.98 3.43
CA LYS A 44 -11.92 6.48 3.97
C LYS A 44 -11.17 5.74 2.84
N PRO A 45 -9.97 6.19 2.43
CA PRO A 45 -9.24 5.53 1.36
C PRO A 45 -8.66 4.20 1.85
N TYR A 46 -8.80 3.16 1.03
CA TYR A 46 -8.06 1.91 1.11
C TYR A 46 -7.04 1.91 -0.03
N TYR A 47 -5.75 1.90 0.29
CA TYR A 47 -4.70 1.84 -0.72
C TYR A 47 -4.59 0.41 -1.27
N ALA A 48 -4.71 0.25 -2.58
CA ALA A 48 -4.56 -1.04 -3.24
C ALA A 48 -3.08 -1.43 -3.31
N VAL A 49 -2.68 -2.39 -2.49
CA VAL A 49 -1.27 -2.79 -2.28
C VAL A 49 -0.61 -3.26 -3.58
N LYS A 50 -1.37 -4.00 -4.41
CA LYS A 50 -0.99 -4.42 -5.77
C LYS A 50 -0.43 -3.32 -6.69
N CYS A 51 -0.75 -2.05 -6.43
CA CYS A 51 -0.24 -0.93 -7.23
C CYS A 51 1.27 -0.72 -7.03
N ASN A 52 1.74 -0.82 -5.78
CA ASN A 52 3.14 -0.71 -5.37
C ASN A 52 3.23 -1.11 -3.89
N ASN A 53 3.83 -2.27 -3.62
CA ASN A 53 4.02 -2.81 -2.27
C ASN A 53 5.46 -2.59 -1.74
N THR A 54 6.19 -1.61 -2.29
CA THR A 54 7.52 -1.27 -1.78
C THR A 54 7.41 -0.93 -0.28
N PRO A 55 8.21 -1.54 0.62
CA PRO A 55 8.05 -1.39 2.07
C PRO A 55 7.93 0.06 2.54
N ILE A 56 8.80 0.96 2.04
CA ILE A 56 8.76 2.38 2.42
C ILE A 56 7.43 3.07 2.08
N VAL A 57 6.78 2.68 0.97
CA VAL A 57 5.47 3.24 0.59
C VAL A 57 4.39 2.78 1.57
N LEU A 58 4.41 1.50 1.94
CA LEU A 58 3.45 0.94 2.90
C LEU A 58 3.65 1.55 4.30
N GLU A 59 4.89 1.70 4.76
CA GLU A 59 5.25 2.31 6.04
C GLU A 59 4.78 3.77 6.14
N ILE A 60 4.98 4.57 5.08
CA ILE A 60 4.52 5.96 5.03
C ILE A 60 2.99 6.01 5.10
N LEU A 61 2.29 5.22 4.28
CA LEU A 61 0.82 5.20 4.27
C LEU A 61 0.26 4.70 5.61
N ALA A 62 0.87 3.68 6.21
CA ALA A 62 0.50 3.17 7.53
C ALA A 62 0.68 4.24 8.62
N SER A 63 1.79 4.99 8.58
CA SER A 63 2.08 6.11 9.49
C SER A 63 1.08 7.27 9.34
N LEU A 64 0.57 7.51 8.13
CA LEU A 64 -0.53 8.44 7.87
C LEU A 64 -1.91 7.91 8.31
N GLY A 65 -1.97 6.67 8.81
CA GLY A 65 -3.17 6.05 9.33
C GLY A 65 -4.12 5.48 8.27
N LEU A 66 -3.63 5.28 7.04
CA LEU A 66 -4.43 4.74 5.93
C LEU A 66 -4.94 3.32 6.20
N ARG A 67 -5.88 2.91 5.33
CA ARG A 67 -6.40 1.54 5.25
C ARG A 67 -5.87 0.88 3.97
N PHE A 68 -5.96 -0.44 3.86
CA PHE A 68 -5.30 -1.19 2.79
C PHE A 68 -6.24 -2.21 2.15
N ASP A 69 -6.31 -2.17 0.82
CA ASP A 69 -6.90 -3.21 -0.04
C ASP A 69 -5.80 -4.19 -0.40
N CYS A 70 -5.92 -5.41 0.13
CA CYS A 70 -5.03 -6.53 -0.17
C CYS A 70 -5.76 -7.58 -1.02
N ALA A 71 -5.04 -8.20 -1.95
CA ALA A 71 -5.53 -9.21 -2.88
C ALA A 71 -4.85 -10.58 -2.73
N SER A 72 -3.90 -10.72 -1.79
CA SER A 72 -3.22 -11.99 -1.52
C SER A 72 -2.77 -12.10 -0.06
N LYS A 73 -2.44 -13.33 0.35
CA LYS A 73 -1.78 -13.60 1.63
C LYS A 73 -0.51 -12.78 1.85
N SER A 74 0.33 -12.61 0.82
CA SER A 74 1.59 -11.85 0.95
C SER A 74 1.32 -10.36 1.18
N GLU A 75 0.34 -9.78 0.50
CA GLU A 75 0.00 -8.37 0.70
C GLU A 75 -0.59 -8.11 2.10
N ILE A 76 -1.37 -9.05 2.64
CA ILE A 76 -1.82 -8.98 4.04
C ILE A 76 -0.62 -9.01 4.98
N ALA A 77 0.32 -9.93 4.79
CA ALA A 77 1.52 -10.05 5.62
C ALA A 77 2.39 -8.77 5.55
N ASP A 78 2.61 -8.21 4.37
CA ASP A 78 3.37 -6.98 4.16
C ASP A 78 2.75 -5.81 4.96
N VAL A 79 1.43 -5.64 4.88
CA VAL A 79 0.72 -4.57 5.58
C VAL A 79 0.71 -4.77 7.10
N LEU A 80 0.52 -6.00 7.58
CA LEU A 80 0.58 -6.32 9.02
C LEU A 80 1.98 -6.09 9.58
N SER A 81 3.04 -6.38 8.81
CA SER A 81 4.43 -6.13 9.21
C SER A 81 4.73 -4.65 9.44
N CYS A 82 3.96 -3.75 8.81
CA CYS A 82 4.02 -2.30 9.03
C CYS A 82 3.27 -1.84 10.31
N GLY A 83 2.74 -2.77 11.12
CA GLY A 83 2.01 -2.47 12.36
C GLY A 83 0.56 -2.00 12.12
N VAL A 84 0.00 -2.24 10.93
CA VAL A 84 -1.39 -1.89 10.62
C VAL A 84 -2.33 -2.85 11.35
N HIS A 85 -3.32 -2.30 12.06
CA HIS A 85 -4.33 -3.10 12.72
C HIS A 85 -5.22 -3.84 11.70
N PRO A 86 -5.53 -5.15 11.86
CA PRO A 86 -6.29 -5.95 10.89
C PRO A 86 -7.63 -5.33 10.44
N ASN A 87 -8.35 -4.66 11.34
CA ASN A 87 -9.60 -3.92 11.02
C ASN A 87 -9.46 -2.75 10.00
N LYS A 88 -8.23 -2.43 9.58
CA LYS A 88 -7.94 -1.46 8.51
C LYS A 88 -7.63 -2.13 7.18
N ILE A 89 -7.72 -3.46 7.10
CA ILE A 89 -7.48 -4.24 5.90
C ILE A 89 -8.82 -4.73 5.35
N ILE A 90 -8.98 -4.68 4.03
CA ILE A 90 -9.99 -5.43 3.30
C ILE A 90 -9.28 -6.42 2.38
N TYR A 91 -9.66 -7.70 2.44
CA TYR A 91 -9.23 -8.68 1.46
C TYR A 91 -10.15 -8.62 0.24
N ALA A 92 -9.87 -7.69 -0.68
CA ALA A 92 -10.74 -7.39 -1.82
C ALA A 92 -10.39 -8.19 -3.09
N ASN A 93 -10.05 -9.47 -2.93
CA ASN A 93 -10.04 -10.44 -4.02
C ASN A 93 -11.36 -11.24 -3.97
N PRO A 94 -12.19 -11.22 -5.03
CA PRO A 94 -13.45 -11.96 -5.04
C PRO A 94 -13.29 -13.48 -5.13
N CYS A 95 -12.15 -13.99 -5.63
CA CYS A 95 -11.90 -15.42 -5.79
C CYS A 95 -10.60 -15.82 -5.07
N LYS A 96 -10.72 -16.38 -3.86
CA LYS A 96 -9.59 -16.62 -2.96
C LYS A 96 -9.30 -18.11 -2.83
N LEU A 97 -8.02 -18.44 -2.61
CA LEU A 97 -7.67 -19.79 -2.19
C LEU A 97 -8.18 -20.02 -0.76
N LYS A 98 -8.71 -21.22 -0.49
CA LYS A 98 -9.12 -21.63 0.86
C LYS A 98 -8.03 -21.35 1.91
N SER A 99 -6.78 -21.69 1.60
CA SER A 99 -5.63 -21.46 2.48
C SER A 99 -5.38 -19.98 2.78
N ASP A 100 -5.72 -19.10 1.85
CA ASP A 100 -5.52 -17.65 2.00
C ASP A 100 -6.66 -17.02 2.81
N ILE A 101 -7.88 -17.56 2.70
CA ILE A 101 -8.99 -17.22 3.59
C ILE A 101 -8.64 -17.63 5.03
N GLU A 102 -8.20 -18.88 5.23
CA GLU A 102 -7.77 -19.39 6.53
C GLU A 102 -6.65 -18.52 7.15
N TYR A 103 -5.68 -18.09 6.33
CA TYR A 103 -4.65 -17.16 6.76
C TYR A 103 -5.22 -15.80 7.19
N GLY A 104 -6.06 -15.17 6.35
CA GLY A 104 -6.71 -13.90 6.69
C GLY A 104 -7.49 -13.98 8.00
N MET A 105 -8.22 -15.06 8.22
CA MET A 105 -8.94 -15.32 9.47
C MET A 105 -7.99 -15.46 10.67
N SER A 106 -6.88 -16.20 10.52
CA SER A 106 -5.89 -16.38 11.60
C SER A 106 -5.22 -15.08 12.03
N GLU A 107 -5.12 -14.10 11.12
CA GLU A 107 -4.60 -12.76 11.37
C GLU A 107 -5.69 -11.73 11.75
N ASN A 108 -6.95 -12.17 11.92
CA ASN A 108 -8.11 -11.33 12.23
C ASN A 108 -8.47 -10.29 11.13
N VAL A 109 -8.20 -10.60 9.86
CA VAL A 109 -8.69 -9.84 8.71
C VAL A 109 -10.08 -10.36 8.33
N GLU A 110 -11.11 -9.69 8.86
CA GLU A 110 -12.50 -10.17 8.76
C GLU A 110 -13.26 -9.67 7.52
N LEU A 111 -12.88 -8.51 6.97
CA LEU A 111 -13.61 -7.90 5.84
C LEU A 111 -13.06 -8.43 4.51
N MET A 112 -13.89 -9.14 3.75
CA MET A 112 -13.54 -9.72 2.45
C MET A 112 -14.62 -9.46 1.40
N THR A 113 -14.27 -9.54 0.12
CA THR A 113 -15.22 -9.47 -1.01
C THR A 113 -15.52 -10.85 -1.58
N PHE A 114 -16.68 -11.00 -2.22
CA PHE A 114 -17.08 -12.18 -3.01
C PHE A 114 -18.08 -11.72 -4.08
N ASP A 115 -18.26 -12.50 -5.14
CA ASP A 115 -19.18 -12.16 -6.24
C ASP A 115 -19.88 -13.38 -6.87
N ASN A 116 -19.76 -14.56 -6.27
CA ASN A 116 -20.35 -15.82 -6.73
C ASN A 116 -20.82 -16.67 -5.52
N GLU A 117 -21.58 -17.73 -5.76
CA GLU A 117 -22.15 -18.59 -4.70
C GLU A 117 -21.10 -19.54 -4.11
N GLU A 118 -20.12 -19.93 -4.91
CA GLU A 118 -19.08 -20.88 -4.55
C GLU A 118 -18.03 -20.30 -3.57
N GLU A 119 -17.89 -18.98 -3.52
CA GLU A 119 -16.99 -18.23 -2.64
C GLU A 119 -17.61 -17.93 -1.26
#